data_AF-A0A482W4K6-F1
#
_entry.id   AF-A0A482W4K6-F1
#
_cell.length_a   1.000
_cell.length_b   1.000
_cell.length_c   1.000
_cell.angle_alpha   90.00
_cell.angle_beta   90.00
_cell.angle_gamma   90.00
#
_symmetry.space_group_name_H-M   'P 1'
#
loop_
_entity.id
_entity.type
_entity.pdbx_description
1 polymer ?
#
loop_
_entity_poly.entity_id
_entity_poly.type
_entity_poly.pdbx_seq_one_letter_code
_entity_poly.pdbx_strand_id
1 'polypeptide(L)'
;MREVDVKLRSAGYEPPRNGTVAPSCGVMTDWDQMFVRSLARPPACRSLQDLQVIYYGLSGLEALQTLRDSALRALCKVVRYEKHQANDVLYYTGELSTCWYILLSGSVFIDGSMFLPRS
;
A
#
# COMPACT_ATOMS: atom_id res chain seq x y z
N MET A 1 22.87 7.72 6.84
CA MET A 1 22.13 6.61 6.19
C MET A 1 20.72 7.11 5.98
N ARG A 2 20.27 7.37 4.74
CA ARG A 2 18.92 7.90 4.50
C ARG A 2 17.92 6.76 4.64
N GLU A 3 17.01 6.87 5.60
CA GLU A 3 15.94 5.90 5.84
C GLU A 3 14.99 5.96 4.63
N VAL A 4 14.88 4.88 3.87
CA VAL A 4 13.91 4.80 2.77
C VAL A 4 12.56 4.45 3.40
N ASP A 5 11.73 5.47 3.65
CA ASP A 5 10.37 5.26 4.14
C ASP A 5 9.49 4.82 2.97
N VAL A 6 9.09 3.54 2.96
CA VAL A 6 8.17 3.00 1.97
C VAL A 6 6.78 3.00 2.55
N LYS A 7 5.87 3.71 1.86
CA LYS A 7 4.47 3.84 2.24
C LYS A 7 3.59 3.07 1.26
N LEU A 8 2.74 2.20 1.79
CA LEU A 8 1.78 1.44 1.02
C LEU A 8 0.43 2.15 1.06
N ARG A 9 -0.16 2.42 -0.10
CA ARG A 9 -1.44 3.13 -0.22
C ARG A 9 -2.58 2.17 -0.58
N SER A 10 -3.69 2.24 0.15
CA SER A 10 -5.00 1.80 -0.39
C SER A 10 -5.90 3.01 -0.59
N ALA A 11 -6.45 3.21 -1.79
CA ALA A 11 -7.53 4.17 -1.98
C ALA A 11 -8.86 3.54 -1.55
N GLY A 12 -9.64 4.25 -0.73
CA GLY A 12 -11.01 3.84 -0.43
C GLY A 12 -11.91 4.03 -1.65
N TYR A 13 -12.60 2.97 -2.08
CA TYR A 13 -13.72 3.10 -3.01
C TYR A 13 -14.96 3.55 -2.23
N GLU A 14 -15.51 4.72 -2.53
CA GLU A 14 -16.80 5.17 -2.01
C GLU A 14 -17.90 4.80 -3.03
N PRO A 15 -18.87 3.94 -2.68
CA PRO A 15 -19.90 3.53 -3.63
C PRO A 15 -20.85 4.69 -3.96
N PRO A 16 -21.27 4.85 -5.22
CA PRO A 16 -22.23 5.89 -5.60
C PRO A 16 -23.58 5.68 -4.90
N ARG A 17 -24.14 6.76 -4.35
CA ARG A 17 -25.37 6.78 -3.53
C ARG A 17 -26.66 6.33 -4.24
N ASN A 18 -26.63 6.07 -5.54
CA ASN A 18 -27.79 5.62 -6.31
C ASN A 18 -27.56 4.24 -6.89
N GLY A 19 -28.18 3.23 -6.26
CA GLY A 19 -28.93 2.12 -6.87
C GLY A 19 -28.38 1.28 -8.02
N THR A 20 -27.18 1.54 -8.55
CA THR A 20 -26.63 0.79 -9.68
C THR A 20 -25.64 -0.24 -9.12
N VAL A 21 -26.01 -1.51 -9.30
CA VAL A 21 -25.25 -2.71 -8.97
C VAL A 21 -23.74 -2.48 -9.19
N ALA A 22 -22.97 -2.48 -8.12
CA ALA A 22 -21.52 -2.42 -8.19
C ALA A 22 -21.03 -3.64 -9.00
N PRO A 23 -20.07 -3.48 -9.94
CA PRO A 23 -19.37 -4.63 -10.48
C PRO A 23 -18.77 -5.33 -9.25
N SER A 24 -19.06 -6.62 -9.09
CA SER A 24 -18.69 -7.44 -7.93
C SER A 24 -17.26 -7.15 -7.48
N CYS A 25 -17.13 -6.19 -6.56
CA CYS A 25 -15.85 -5.75 -6.03
C CYS A 25 -15.40 -6.96 -5.21
N GLY A 26 -14.33 -7.59 -5.70
CA GLY A 26 -13.85 -8.88 -5.21
C GLY A 26 -13.87 -8.90 -3.69
N VAL A 27 -14.51 -9.94 -3.15
CA VAL A 27 -14.45 -10.24 -1.72
C VAL A 27 -12.98 -10.18 -1.33
N MET A 28 -12.56 -9.14 -0.59
CA MET A 28 -11.19 -9.05 -0.08
C MET A 28 -10.93 -10.36 0.64
N THR A 29 -9.94 -11.11 0.17
CA THR A 29 -9.66 -12.43 0.72
C THR A 29 -9.33 -12.27 2.21
N ASP A 30 -9.57 -13.31 3.01
CA ASP A 30 -9.18 -13.31 4.42
C ASP A 30 -7.69 -12.91 4.59
N TRP A 31 -6.88 -13.27 3.61
CA TRP A 31 -5.48 -12.91 3.47
C TRP A 31 -5.24 -11.41 3.28
N ASP A 32 -5.97 -10.74 2.39
CA ASP A 32 -5.83 -9.30 2.15
C ASP A 32 -6.16 -8.50 3.42
N GLN A 33 -7.18 -8.94 4.15
CA GLN A 33 -7.57 -8.33 5.42
C GLN A 33 -6.48 -8.51 6.48
N MET A 34 -5.89 -9.70 6.57
CA MET A 34 -4.78 -9.98 7.49
C MET A 34 -3.54 -9.16 7.14
N PHE A 35 -3.22 -9.03 5.86
CA PHE A 35 -2.09 -8.23 5.39
C PHE A 35 -2.26 -6.74 5.71
N VAL A 36 -3.41 -6.16 5.36
CA VAL A 36 -3.71 -4.75 5.67
C VAL A 36 -3.72 -4.51 7.19
N ARG A 37 -4.30 -5.41 7.97
CA ARG A 37 -4.30 -5.31 9.45
C ARG A 37 -2.90 -5.35 10.03
N SER A 38 -2.03 -6.22 9.52
CA SER A 38 -0.63 -6.33 9.95
C SER A 38 0.14 -5.06 9.63
N LEU A 39 -0.07 -4.50 8.43
CA LEU A 39 0.53 -3.25 7.98
C LEU A 39 0.05 -2.02 8.74
N ALA A 40 -1.24 -1.98 9.11
CA ALA A 40 -1.85 -0.89 9.86
C ALA A 40 -1.28 -0.75 11.29
N ARG A 41 -0.65 -1.80 11.84
CA ARG A 41 0.08 -1.68 13.10
C ARG A 41 1.33 -0.80 12.92
N PRO A 42 1.61 0.11 13.87
CA PRO A 42 2.86 0.87 13.88
C PRO A 42 4.08 -0.07 13.82
N PRO A 43 5.15 0.27 13.08
CA PRO A 43 6.28 -0.65 12.90
C PRO A 43 6.93 -1.12 14.21
N ALA A 44 6.95 -0.25 15.23
CA ALA A 44 7.47 -0.57 16.57
C ALA A 44 6.60 -1.57 17.36
N CYS A 45 5.34 -1.79 16.96
CA CYS A 45 4.37 -2.62 17.67
C CYS A 45 4.00 -3.91 16.92
N ARG A 46 4.71 -4.24 15.84
CA ARG A 46 4.43 -5.45 15.04
C ARG A 46 4.97 -6.71 15.73
N SER A 47 4.14 -7.74 15.81
CA SER A 47 4.54 -9.06 16.28
C SER A 47 5.31 -9.82 15.20
N LEU A 48 5.94 -10.94 15.58
CA LEU A 48 6.61 -11.83 14.62
C LEU A 48 5.64 -12.34 13.54
N GLN A 49 4.39 -12.62 13.93
CA GLN A 49 3.34 -13.05 13.01
C GLN A 49 2.99 -11.94 12.00
N ASP A 50 2.81 -10.70 12.46
CA ASP A 50 2.55 -9.55 11.56
C ASP A 50 3.71 -9.39 10.56
N LEU A 51 4.96 -9.50 11.02
CA LEU A 51 6.15 -9.41 10.15
C LEU A 51 6.21 -10.52 9.10
N GLN A 52 5.79 -11.74 9.44
CA GLN A 52 5.71 -12.84 8.47
C GLN A 52 4.65 -12.56 7.40
N VAL A 53 3.45 -12.15 7.80
CA VAL A 53 2.37 -11.79 6.87
C VAL A 53 2.80 -10.67 5.94
N ILE A 54 3.43 -9.62 6.50
CA ILE A 54 3.94 -8.49 5.72
C ILE A 54 5.02 -8.97 4.73
N TYR A 55 5.96 -9.80 5.18
CA TYR A 55 7.02 -10.33 4.32
C TYR A 55 6.45 -11.06 3.11
N TYR A 56 5.51 -11.99 3.32
CA TYR A 56 4.91 -12.74 2.22
C TYR A 56 4.12 -11.81 1.28
N GLY A 57 3.36 -10.87 1.83
CA GLY A 57 2.63 -9.89 1.01
C GLY A 57 3.56 -9.01 0.17
N LEU A 58 4.63 -8.46 0.77
CA LEU A 58 5.62 -7.66 0.05
C LEU A 58 6.40 -8.47 -0.99
N SER A 59 6.69 -9.74 -0.72
CA SER A 59 7.39 -10.63 -1.67
C SER A 59 6.55 -10.90 -2.93
N GLY A 60 5.23 -10.80 -2.84
CA GLY A 60 4.33 -10.93 -3.98
C GLY A 60 4.27 -9.69 -4.87
N LEU A 61 4.71 -8.52 -4.39
CA LEU A 61 4.64 -7.27 -5.16
C LEU A 61 5.76 -7.21 -6.19
N GLU A 62 5.42 -7.13 -7.49
CA GLU A 62 6.38 -7.09 -8.60
C GLU A 62 7.48 -6.03 -8.39
N ALA A 63 7.10 -4.85 -7.90
CA ALA A 63 8.02 -3.75 -7.62
C ALA A 63 9.12 -4.09 -6.59
N LEU A 64 8.90 -5.08 -5.72
CA LEU A 64 9.81 -5.47 -4.64
C LEU A 64 10.46 -6.84 -4.85
N GLN A 65 10.03 -7.62 -5.86
CA GLN A 65 10.57 -8.95 -6.14
C GLN A 65 12.08 -8.95 -6.46
N THR A 66 12.62 -7.82 -6.93
CA THR A 66 14.05 -7.67 -7.22
C THR A 66 14.93 -7.46 -5.98
N LEU A 67 14.31 -7.19 -4.81
CA LEU A 67 15.05 -6.96 -3.57
C LEU A 67 15.55 -8.29 -2.97
N ARG A 68 16.75 -8.24 -2.38
CA ARG A 68 17.28 -9.39 -1.62
C ARG A 68 16.42 -9.64 -0.37
N ASP A 69 16.34 -10.91 0.04
CA ASP A 69 15.59 -11.33 1.24
C ASP A 69 15.93 -10.50 2.49
N SER A 70 17.21 -10.24 2.74
CA SER A 70 17.64 -9.43 3.88
C SER A 70 17.12 -7.98 3.82
N ALA A 71 17.06 -7.38 2.64
CA ALA A 71 16.51 -6.05 2.44
C ALA A 71 14.98 -6.06 2.61
N LEU A 72 14.30 -7.07 2.09
CA LEU A 72 12.85 -7.23 2.25
C LEU A 72 12.46 -7.40 3.73
N ARG A 73 13.22 -8.20 4.49
CA ARG A 73 13.02 -8.36 5.94
C ARG A 73 13.27 -7.06 6.71
N ALA A 74 14.27 -6.27 6.31
CA ALA A 74 14.48 -4.94 6.88
C ALA A 74 13.29 -4.02 6.56
N LEU A 75 12.78 -4.08 5.34
CA LEU A 75 11.63 -3.29 4.89
C LEU A 75 10.37 -3.59 5.70
N CYS A 76 10.10 -4.86 6.02
CA CYS A 76 8.95 -5.27 6.84
C CYS A 76 8.90 -4.54 8.20
N LYS A 77 10.06 -4.14 8.74
CA LYS A 77 10.19 -3.45 10.03
C LYS A 77 10.01 -1.94 9.95
N VAL A 78 10.02 -1.35 8.77
CA VAL A 78 9.94 0.12 8.59
C VAL A 78 8.76 0.55 7.72
N VAL A 79 8.27 -0.32 6.84
CA VAL A 79 7.17 -0.02 5.91
C VAL A 79 5.94 0.51 6.65
N ARG A 80 5.31 1.54 6.10
CA ARG A 80 4.12 2.19 6.68
C ARG A 80 2.94 2.01 5.75
N TYR A 81 1.75 1.88 6.30
CA TYR A 81 0.53 1.82 5.50
C TYR A 81 -0.29 3.07 5.73
N GLU A 82 -0.78 3.64 4.63
CA GLU A 82 -1.60 4.82 4.62
C GLU A 82 -2.87 4.58 3.80
N LYS A 83 -4.00 4.96 4.37
CA LYS A 83 -5.28 4.96 3.68
C LYS A 83 -5.64 6.40 3.35
N HIS A 84 -5.85 6.66 2.08
CA HIS A 84 -6.20 7.98 1.56
C HIS A 84 -7.56 7.90 0.87
N GLN A 85 -8.36 8.95 1.03
CA GLN A 85 -9.64 9.09 0.36
C GLN A 85 -9.44 9.58 -1.08
N ALA A 86 -10.54 9.62 -1.83
CA ALA A 86 -10.54 10.29 -3.13
C ALA A 86 -10.21 11.77 -2.93
N ASN A 87 -9.43 12.34 -3.85
CA ASN A 87 -9.00 13.74 -3.86
C ASN A 87 -7.94 14.14 -2.82
N ASP A 88 -7.45 13.22 -1.99
CA ASP A 88 -6.30 13.50 -1.14
C ASP A 88 -5.04 13.73 -2.01
N VAL A 89 -4.43 14.90 -1.84
CA VAL A 89 -3.19 15.27 -2.52
C VAL A 89 -2.01 14.69 -1.75
N LEU A 90 -1.23 13.82 -2.41
CA LEU A 90 -0.08 13.16 -1.77
C LEU A 90 1.20 14.01 -1.79
N TYR A 91 1.43 14.74 -2.87
CA TYR A 91 2.59 15.63 -3.03
C TYR A 91 2.31 16.65 -4.12
N TYR A 92 3.01 17.79 -4.05
CA TYR A 92 3.03 18.78 -5.12
C TYR A 92 4.32 18.69 -5.93
N THR A 93 4.24 19.07 -7.21
CA THR A 93 5.43 19.19 -8.06
C THR A 93 6.37 20.26 -7.50
N GLY A 94 7.65 19.90 -7.33
CA GLY A 94 8.67 20.80 -6.76
C GLY A 94 8.92 20.62 -5.25
N GLU A 95 8.15 19.78 -4.56
CA GLU A 95 8.44 19.43 -3.16
C GLU A 95 9.54 18.36 -3.04
N LEU A 96 10.31 18.44 -1.95
CA LEU A 96 11.30 17.42 -1.60
C LEU A 96 10.59 16.11 -1.25
N SER A 97 10.73 15.10 -2.10
CA SER A 97 10.22 13.77 -1.79
C SER A 97 11.07 13.11 -0.71
N THR A 98 10.43 12.77 0.41
CA THR A 98 11.05 12.12 1.57
C THR A 98 10.81 10.61 1.63
N CYS A 99 9.89 10.10 0.80
CA CYS A 99 9.40 8.72 0.87
C CYS A 99 8.95 8.20 -0.51
N TRP A 100 8.87 6.88 -0.63
CA TRP A 100 8.39 6.19 -1.83
C TRP A 100 7.04 5.56 -1.56
N TYR A 101 6.15 5.60 -2.56
CA TYR A 101 4.81 5.02 -2.45
C TYR A 101 4.64 3.81 -3.36
N ILE A 102 3.98 2.77 -2.85
CA ILE A 102 3.47 1.65 -3.65
C ILE A 102 1.95 1.62 -3.47
N LEU A 103 1.23 1.66 -4.59
CA LEU A 103 -0.22 1.60 -4.59
C LEU A 103 -0.66 0.13 -4.51
N LEU A 104 -1.30 -0.26 -3.41
CA LEU A 104 -1.87 -1.60 -3.21
C LEU A 104 -3.23 -1.75 -3.87
N SER A 105 -4.09 -0.74 -3.77
CA SER A 105 -5.43 -0.76 -4.35
C SER A 105 -5.94 0.63 -4.71
N GLY A 106 -6.86 0.67 -5.68
CA GLY A 106 -7.50 1.89 -6.17
C GLY A 106 -6.77 2.49 -7.37
N SER A 107 -6.76 3.82 -7.47
CA SER A 107 -6.04 4.55 -8.52
C SER A 107 -5.44 5.85 -7.99
N VAL A 108 -4.39 6.33 -8.64
CA VAL A 108 -3.81 7.65 -8.40
C VAL A 108 -3.88 8.50 -9.66
N PHE A 109 -4.11 9.79 -9.50
CA PHE A 109 -4.10 10.75 -10.60
C PHE A 109 -2.81 11.57 -10.54
N ILE A 110 -2.03 11.53 -11.61
CA ILE A 110 -0.75 12.22 -11.71
C ILE A 110 -0.72 12.92 -13.06
N ASP A 111 -0.59 14.25 -13.04
CA ASP A 111 -0.39 15.09 -14.23
C ASP A 111 -1.34 14.77 -15.41
N GLY A 112 -2.65 14.74 -15.14
CA GLY A 112 -3.64 14.46 -16.19
C GLY A 112 -3.90 12.98 -16.46
N SER A 113 -3.10 12.07 -15.88
CA SER A 113 -3.17 10.63 -16.16
C SER A 113 -3.54 9.82 -14.92
N MET A 114 -4.37 8.79 -15.09
CA MET A 114 -4.73 7.86 -14.03
C MET A 114 -3.85 6.60 -14.06
N PHE A 115 -3.30 6.23 -12.91
CA PHE A 115 -2.46 5.05 -12.73
C PHE A 115 -3.13 4.07 -11.77
N LEU A 116 -3.15 2.80 -12.16
CA LEU A 116 -3.70 1.68 -11.41
C LEU A 116 -2.54 0.78 -10.92
N PRO A 117 -2.72 0.02 -9.83
CA PRO A 117 -1.78 -1.05 -9.48
C PRO A 117 -1.66 -1.98 -10.67
N ARG A 118 -0.44 -2.15 -11.21
CA ARG A 118 -0.20 -3.18 -12.22
C ARG A 118 -0.08 -4.51 -11.49
N SER A 119 -0.89 -5.49 -11.93
CA SER A 119 -0.86 -6.88 -11.46
C SER A 119 0.43 -7.58 -11.84
#